data_AF-X1B6I3-F1
#
_entry.id   AF-X1B6I3-F1
#
_cell.length_a   1.000
_cell.length_b   1.000
_cell.length_c   1.000
_cell.angle_alpha   90.00
_cell.angle_beta   90.00
_cell.angle_gamma   90.00
#
_symmetry.space_group_name_H-M   'P 1'
#
loop_
_entity.id
_entity.type
_entity.pdbx_description
1 polymer ?
#
loop_
_entity_poly.entity_id
_entity_poly.type
_entity_poly.pdbx_seq_one_letter_code
_entity_poly.pdbx_strand_id
1 'polypeptide(L)'
;MKKKLFAKGFVKRVKENGIIVGAVASTGSTDRDGEILDPDGWDLRAFKKSPRLLWAHEAHALPIGKVTDIATDKKGRLVFNAE
;
A
#
# COMPACT_ATOMS: atom_id res chain seq x y z
N MET A 1 29.12 0.37 -3.94
CA MET A 1 28.00 0.80 -4.82
C MET A 1 26.69 0.78 -4.03
N LYS A 2 26.10 1.94 -3.72
CA LYS A 2 24.83 2.01 -2.97
C LYS A 2 23.65 1.70 -3.89
N LYS A 3 22.97 0.58 -3.66
CA LYS A 3 21.70 0.24 -4.33
C LYS A 3 20.59 1.15 -3.78
N LYS A 4 20.03 2.02 -4.62
CA LYS A 4 18.83 2.81 -4.28
C LYS A 4 17.64 1.86 -4.07
N LEU A 5 17.11 1.80 -2.86
CA LEU A 5 15.85 1.11 -2.55
C LEU A 5 14.73 2.15 -2.49
N PHE A 6 13.85 2.12 -3.49
CA PHE A 6 12.57 2.83 -3.51
C PHE A 6 11.59 2.11 -2.58
N ALA A 7 10.67 2.85 -1.94
CA ALA A 7 9.48 2.25 -1.35
C ALA A 7 8.73 1.54 -2.49
N LYS A 8 8.89 0.22 -2.58
CA LYS A 8 8.36 -0.57 -3.68
C LYS A 8 6.98 -1.06 -3.29
N GLY A 9 5.96 -0.39 -3.80
CA GLY A 9 4.62 -0.96 -3.87
C GLY A 9 4.63 -2.12 -4.87
N PHE A 10 4.20 -3.29 -4.44
CA PHE A 10 4.07 -4.46 -5.31
C PHE A 10 2.62 -4.92 -5.32
N VAL A 11 2.06 -5.09 -6.51
CA VAL A 11 0.79 -5.78 -6.70
C VAL A 11 1.08 -7.27 -6.72
N LYS A 12 0.54 -8.02 -5.75
CA LYS A 12 0.78 -9.47 -5.65
C LYS A 12 0.01 -10.25 -6.73
N ARG A 13 -1.17 -9.77 -7.11
CA ARG A 13 -2.02 -10.36 -8.16
C ARG A 13 -3.07 -9.34 -8.62
N VAL A 14 -3.30 -9.26 -9.93
CA VAL A 14 -4.46 -8.61 -10.54
C VAL A 14 -5.35 -9.72 -11.12
N LYS A 15 -6.65 -9.72 -10.81
CA LYS A 15 -7.62 -10.66 -11.42
C LYS A 15 -8.12 -10.13 -12.76
N GLU A 16 -8.69 -10.99 -13.61
CA GLU A 16 -9.24 -10.64 -14.94
C GLU A 16 -10.28 -9.51 -14.90
N ASN A 17 -10.91 -9.26 -13.75
CA ASN A 17 -11.90 -8.20 -13.54
C ASN A 17 -11.32 -6.90 -12.95
N GLY A 18 -9.99 -6.70 -12.97
CA GLY A 18 -9.34 -5.47 -12.51
C GLY A 18 -9.10 -5.40 -11.00
N ILE A 19 -9.54 -6.39 -10.21
CA ILE A 19 -9.35 -6.40 -8.76
C ILE A 19 -7.89 -6.63 -8.40
N ILE A 20 -7.33 -5.70 -7.62
CA ILE A 20 -6.01 -5.78 -6.99
C ILE A 20 -6.17 -6.50 -5.66
N VAL A 21 -5.44 -7.61 -5.47
CA VAL A 21 -5.51 -8.41 -4.24
C VAL A 21 -4.15 -8.47 -3.54
N GLY A 22 -4.12 -8.10 -2.27
CA GLY A 22 -2.97 -8.22 -1.39
C GLY A 22 -1.79 -7.35 -1.81
N ALA A 23 -2.06 -6.14 -2.28
CA ALA A 23 -1.03 -5.13 -2.51
C ALA A 23 -0.41 -4.72 -1.17
N VAL A 24 0.91 -4.59 -1.14
CA VAL A 24 1.65 -4.27 0.10
C VAL A 24 1.79 -2.76 0.20
N ALA A 25 1.21 -2.16 1.25
CA ALA A 25 1.33 -0.74 1.56
C ALA A 25 2.55 -0.44 2.46
N SER A 26 2.80 -1.27 3.47
CA SER A 26 3.98 -1.15 4.34
C SER A 26 4.52 -2.52 4.70
N THR A 27 5.84 -2.66 4.70
CA THR A 27 6.55 -3.90 5.04
C THR A 27 7.07 -3.94 6.47
N GLY A 28 7.13 -2.80 7.17
CA GLY A 28 7.79 -2.70 8.49
C GLY A 28 9.31 -2.93 8.44
N SER A 29 9.91 -2.90 7.24
CA SER A 29 11.36 -3.01 7.07
C SER A 29 12.03 -1.65 7.24
N THR A 30 13.25 -1.65 7.79
CA THR A 30 14.09 -0.46 7.86
C THR A 30 14.27 0.17 6.48
N ASP A 31 14.04 1.47 6.38
CA ASP A 31 14.23 2.22 5.14
C ASP A 31 15.70 2.65 4.94
N ARG A 32 15.94 3.53 3.98
CA ARG A 32 17.31 3.99 3.65
C ARG A 32 17.89 4.95 4.69
N ASP A 33 17.04 5.57 5.48
CA ASP A 33 17.38 6.61 6.45
C ASP A 33 17.46 6.02 7.88
N GLY A 34 17.20 4.70 8.02
CA GLY A 34 17.33 3.95 9.26
C GLY A 34 16.03 3.87 10.05
N GLU A 35 14.92 4.30 9.46
CA GLU A 35 13.62 4.40 10.10
C GLU A 35 12.78 3.15 9.85
N ILE A 36 11.89 2.83 10.80
CA ILE A 36 10.91 1.75 10.65
C ILE A 36 9.53 2.37 10.78
N LEU A 37 8.71 2.17 9.74
CA LEU A 37 7.30 2.52 9.79
C LEU A 37 6.48 1.30 10.20
N ASP A 38 6.04 1.29 11.47
CA ASP A 38 5.24 0.21 12.03
C ASP A 38 3.95 0.00 11.23
N PRO A 39 3.77 -1.19 10.59
CA PRO A 39 2.56 -1.51 9.85
C PRO A 39 1.27 -1.46 10.68
N ASP A 40 1.33 -1.68 12.00
CA ASP A 40 0.18 -1.58 12.91
C ASP A 40 -0.03 -0.14 13.44
N GLY A 41 0.95 0.74 13.23
CA GLY A 41 0.91 2.14 13.69
C GLY A 41 0.13 3.10 12.77
N TRP A 42 -0.38 2.64 11.64
CA TRP A 42 -1.09 3.51 10.68
C TRP A 42 -2.48 3.94 11.18
N ASP A 43 -2.69 5.25 11.32
CA ASP A 43 -4.04 5.81 11.51
C ASP A 43 -4.76 5.96 10.16
N LEU A 44 -5.58 4.96 9.82
CA LEU A 44 -6.32 4.90 8.57
C LEU A 44 -7.74 5.49 8.67
N ARG A 45 -8.12 6.10 9.80
CA ARG A 45 -9.50 6.60 10.01
C ARG A 45 -9.91 7.63 8.97
N ALA A 46 -9.03 8.58 8.65
CA ALA A 46 -9.29 9.59 7.63
C ALA A 46 -9.33 8.99 6.22
N PHE A 47 -8.39 8.09 5.91
CA PHE A 47 -8.32 7.41 4.62
C PHE A 47 -9.60 6.61 4.32
N LYS A 48 -10.12 5.87 5.32
CA LYS A 48 -11.34 5.06 5.19
C LYS A 48 -12.60 5.86 4.84
N LYS A 49 -12.63 7.18 5.06
CA LYS A 49 -13.75 8.04 4.65
C LYS A 49 -13.84 8.20 3.13
N SER A 50 -12.70 8.13 2.42
CA SER A 50 -12.64 8.19 0.96
C SER A 50 -11.42 7.40 0.46
N PRO A 51 -11.50 6.05 0.44
CA PRO A 51 -10.34 5.17 0.26
C PRO A 51 -9.92 5.07 -1.21
N ARG A 52 -9.36 6.15 -1.75
CA ARG A 52 -8.91 6.23 -3.15
C ARG A 52 -7.51 5.65 -3.30
N LEU A 53 -7.36 4.68 -4.19
CA LEU A 53 -6.06 4.20 -4.63
C LEU A 53 -5.56 5.11 -5.76
N LEU A 54 -4.46 5.82 -5.52
CA LEU A 54 -3.85 6.73 -6.48
C LEU A 54 -2.71 6.03 -7.22
N TRP A 55 -2.52 6.38 -8.49
CA TRP A 55 -1.30 6.05 -9.20
C TRP A 55 -0.20 7.02 -8.80
N ALA A 56 0.90 6.52 -8.25
CA ALA A 56 2.10 7.32 -7.95
C ALA A 56 1.85 8.63 -7.16
N HIS A 57 0.88 8.63 -6.24
CA HIS A 57 0.46 9.81 -5.47
C HIS A 57 -0.14 10.96 -6.30
N GLU A 58 -0.50 10.72 -7.57
CA GLU A 58 -1.11 11.72 -8.44
C GLU A 58 -2.57 11.99 -8.02
N ALA A 59 -2.79 13.11 -7.35
CA ALA A 59 -4.09 13.47 -6.79
C ALA A 59 -5.02 14.19 -7.77
N HIS A 60 -4.49 14.68 -8.89
CA HIS A 60 -5.27 15.41 -9.91
C HIS A 60 -5.82 14.51 -11.01
N ALA A 61 -5.39 13.24 -11.07
CA ALA A 61 -5.91 12.24 -12.00
C ALA A 61 -7.07 11.44 -11.39
N LEU A 62 -7.77 10.67 -12.23
CA LEU A 62 -8.74 9.70 -11.75
C LEU A 62 -8.03 8.61 -10.91
N PRO A 63 -8.60 8.22 -9.75
CA PRO A 63 -8.10 7.09 -8.98
C PRO A 63 -8.08 5.82 -9.83
N ILE A 64 -7.12 4.95 -9.57
CA ILE A 64 -6.99 3.65 -10.24
C ILE A 64 -7.77 2.54 -9.53
N GLY A 65 -8.46 2.87 -8.43
CA GLY A 65 -9.34 1.97 -7.72
C GLY A 65 -9.80 2.52 -6.38
N LYS A 66 -10.72 1.80 -5.76
CA LYS A 66 -11.19 2.02 -4.40
C LYS A 66 -10.64 0.90 -3.51
N VAL A 67 -9.97 1.26 -2.42
CA VAL A 67 -9.50 0.28 -1.44
C VAL A 67 -10.69 -0.27 -0.64
N THR A 68 -10.87 -1.58 -0.65
CA THR A 68 -12.02 -2.28 -0.07
C THR A 68 -11.72 -2.99 1.24
N ASP A 69 -10.46 -3.42 1.42
CA ASP A 69 -10.01 -4.16 2.60
C ASP A 69 -8.58 -3.76 2.95
N ILE A 70 -8.29 -3.61 4.24
CA ILE A 70 -6.97 -3.25 4.77
C ILE A 70 -6.72 -4.05 6.04
N ALA A 71 -5.60 -4.77 6.08
CA ALA A 71 -5.22 -5.59 7.22
C ALA A 71 -3.70 -5.75 7.33
N THR A 72 -3.22 -6.14 8.50
CA THR A 72 -1.86 -6.62 8.69
C THR A 72 -1.82 -8.13 8.44
N ASP A 73 -0.95 -8.58 7.53
CA ASP A 73 -0.82 -10.00 7.21
C ASP A 73 0.02 -10.77 8.25
N LYS A 74 0.07 -12.10 8.12
CA LYS A 74 0.85 -12.97 9.03
C LYS A 74 2.36 -12.68 9.05
N LYS A 75 2.86 -11.87 8.12
CA LYS A 75 4.27 -11.44 8.06
C LYS A 75 4.46 -10.04 8.66
N GLY A 76 3.43 -9.49 9.30
CA GLY A 76 3.46 -8.16 9.91
C GLY A 76 3.41 -7.03 8.88
N ARG A 77 2.89 -7.25 7.67
CA ARG A 77 2.86 -6.23 6.61
C ARG A 77 1.46 -5.65 6.46
N LEU A 78 1.36 -4.34 6.28
CA LEU A 78 0.10 -3.69 5.92
C LEU A 78 -0.21 -4.00 4.45
N VAL A 79 -1.34 -4.64 4.22
CA VAL A 79 -1.81 -5.03 2.89
C VAL A 79 -3.21 -4.52 2.63
N PHE A 80 -3.53 -4.32 1.35
CA PHE A 80 -4.87 -3.92 0.92
C PHE A 80 -5.35 -4.64 -0.35
N ASN A 81 -6.67 -4.65 -0.52
CA ASN A 81 -7.35 -5.00 -1.76
C ASN A 81 -8.00 -3.75 -2.36
N ALA A 82 -8.11 -3.69 -3.68
CA ALA A 82 -8.79 -2.60 -4.38
C ALA A 82 -9.55 -3.09 -5.62
N GLU A 83 -10.63 -2.39 -5.96
CA GLU A 83 -11.48 -2.62 -7.14
C GLU A 83 -11.69 -1.34 -7.96
#